data_AF-A0A847Y6M6-F1
#
_entry.id   AF-A0A847Y6M6-F1
#
_cell.length_a   1.000
_cell.length_b   1.000
_cell.length_c   1.000
_cell.angle_alpha   90.00
_cell.angle_beta   90.00
_cell.angle_gamma   90.00
#
_symmetry.space_group_name_H-M   'P 1'
#
loop_
_entity.id
_entity.type
_entity.pdbx_description
1 polymer ?
#
loop_
_entity_poly.entity_id
_entity_poly.type
_entity_poly.pdbx_seq_one_letter_code
_entity_poly.pdbx_strand_id
1 'polypeptide(L)'
;QKGELVIPGDYQVLTKENRIATRGLGEANKDDNILDIGPIAAKTFQKIIRKADFVFWNGPMGKIEDKRFQKGTKEIIEAIINNTKAQTVIGGGDTIKSLKMLNSNFQISNSVFLSTGGGATMAYLANKELPGLINLDQL
;
A
#
# COMPACT_ATOMS: atom_id res chain seq x y z
N GLN A 1 17.11 -16.06 1.48
CA GLN A 1 15.70 -16.28 1.92
C GLN A 1 14.83 -16.37 0.68
N LYS A 2 13.84 -17.28 0.63
CA LYS A 2 12.81 -17.27 -0.42
C LYS A 2 11.77 -16.23 -0.05
N GLY A 3 11.53 -15.26 -0.93
CA GLY A 3 10.39 -14.35 -0.81
C GLY A 3 9.10 -15.05 -1.23
N GLU A 4 7.99 -14.70 -0.59
CA GLU A 4 6.65 -15.12 -1.01
C GLU A 4 6.00 -13.96 -1.77
N LEU A 5 5.48 -14.24 -2.97
CA LEU A 5 4.72 -13.28 -3.76
C LEU A 5 3.24 -13.53 -3.53
N VAL A 6 2.57 -12.61 -2.83
CA VAL A 6 1.14 -12.67 -2.60
C VAL A 6 0.44 -11.64 -3.48
N ILE A 7 -0.42 -12.10 -4.38
CA ILE A 7 -1.22 -11.27 -5.29
C ILE A 7 -2.69 -11.21 -4.82
N PRO A 8 -3.46 -10.17 -5.21
CA PRO A 8 -4.88 -10.12 -4.89
C PRO A 8 -5.65 -11.31 -5.47
N GLY A 9 -6.52 -11.92 -4.67
CA GLY A 9 -7.41 -13.01 -5.12
C GLY A 9 -8.74 -12.51 -5.70
N ASP A 10 -9.10 -11.26 -5.45
CA ASP A 10 -10.29 -10.59 -5.93
C ASP A 10 -10.06 -9.07 -6.09
N TYR A 11 -10.96 -8.43 -6.83
CA TYR A 11 -10.86 -7.04 -7.26
C TYR A 11 -12.22 -6.35 -7.20
N GLN A 12 -12.22 -5.05 -6.88
CA GLN A 12 -13.35 -4.17 -7.14
C GLN A 12 -13.20 -3.58 -8.54
N VAL A 13 -14.24 -3.75 -9.33
CA VAL A 13 -14.27 -3.29 -10.73
C VAL A 13 -15.42 -2.32 -10.97
N LEU A 14 -15.20 -1.42 -11.92
CA LEU A 14 -16.26 -0.64 -12.54
C LEU A 14 -16.62 -1.30 -13.88
N THR A 15 -17.85 -1.82 -13.97
CA THR A 15 -18.35 -2.43 -15.22
C THR A 15 -18.65 -1.35 -16.25
N LYS A 16 -18.81 -1.77 -17.50
CA LYS A 16 -19.23 -0.90 -18.62
C LYS A 16 -20.53 -0.16 -18.36
N GLU A 17 -21.46 -0.78 -17.64
CA GLU A 17 -22.74 -0.19 -17.21
C GLU A 17 -22.58 0.75 -16.00
N ASN A 18 -21.34 1.11 -15.66
CA ASN A 18 -20.98 2.00 -14.55
C ASN A 18 -21.43 1.47 -13.17
N ARG A 19 -21.46 0.14 -13.02
CA ARG A 19 -21.78 -0.53 -11.75
C ARG A 19 -20.51 -1.00 -11.06
N ILE A 20 -20.52 -1.00 -9.73
CA ILE A 20 -19.45 -1.61 -8.94
C ILE A 20 -19.75 -3.10 -8.82
N ALA A 21 -18.75 -3.93 -9.10
CA ALA A 21 -18.82 -5.37 -8.88
C ALA A 21 -17.53 -5.90 -8.27
N THR A 22 -17.60 -7.07 -7.64
CA THR A 22 -16.42 -7.82 -7.22
C THR A 22 -16.16 -8.92 -8.24
N ARG A 23 -14.90 -9.12 -8.62
CA ARG A 23 -14.45 -10.19 -9.52
C ARG A 23 -13.32 -10.96 -8.87
N GLY A 24 -13.39 -12.28 -8.89
CA GLY A 24 -12.25 -13.13 -8.53
C GLY A 24 -11.13 -13.05 -9.57
N LEU A 25 -9.99 -13.63 -9.22
CA LEU A 25 -8.87 -13.79 -10.13
C LEU A 25 -9.30 -14.59 -11.38
N GLY A 26 -9.13 -14.00 -12.56
CA GLY A 26 -9.54 -14.60 -13.84
C GLY A 26 -11.02 -14.45 -14.20
N GLU A 27 -11.82 -13.78 -13.36
CA GLU A 27 -13.27 -13.59 -13.58
C GLU A 27 -13.61 -12.20 -14.11
N ALA A 28 -12.63 -11.30 -14.25
CA ALA A 28 -12.86 -9.95 -14.75
C ALA A 28 -13.23 -9.98 -16.25
N ASN A 29 -14.28 -9.24 -16.61
CA ASN A 29 -14.65 -9.10 -18.02
C ASN A 29 -13.67 -8.17 -18.75
N LYS A 30 -13.62 -8.27 -20.08
CA LYS A 30 -12.75 -7.43 -20.91
C LYS A 30 -13.00 -5.92 -20.74
N ASP A 31 -14.25 -5.54 -20.52
CA ASP A 31 -14.68 -4.15 -20.36
C ASP A 31 -14.70 -3.68 -18.88
N ASP A 32 -14.31 -4.55 -17.93
CA ASP A 32 -14.23 -4.19 -16.51
C ASP A 32 -12.96 -3.37 -16.23
N ASN A 33 -13.10 -2.21 -15.58
CA ASN A 33 -11.96 -1.46 -15.05
C ASN A 33 -11.67 -1.90 -13.62
N ILE A 34 -10.53 -2.54 -13.36
CA ILE A 34 -10.08 -2.87 -12.00
C ILE A 34 -9.55 -1.61 -11.33
N LEU A 35 -10.18 -1.21 -10.22
CA LEU A 35 -9.89 0.09 -9.58
C LEU A 35 -9.55 -0.01 -8.09
N ASP A 36 -9.78 -1.14 -7.43
CA ASP A 36 -9.32 -1.42 -6.07
C ASP A 36 -9.17 -2.93 -5.86
N ILE A 37 -8.49 -3.34 -4.78
CA ILE A 37 -8.50 -4.73 -4.36
C ILE A 37 -9.86 -5.12 -3.77
N GLY A 38 -10.22 -6.39 -3.91
CA GLY A 38 -11.43 -6.93 -3.32
C GLY A 38 -11.29 -7.24 -1.83
N PRO A 39 -12.41 -7.55 -1.16
CA PRO A 39 -12.44 -7.85 0.28
C PRO A 39 -11.62 -9.08 0.68
N ILE A 40 -11.49 -10.09 -0.18
CA ILE A 40 -10.72 -11.31 0.14
C ILE A 40 -9.22 -10.98 0.13
N ALA A 41 -8.75 -10.24 -0.87
CA ALA A 41 -7.38 -9.76 -0.99
C ALA A 41 -7.02 -8.86 0.19
N ALA A 42 -7.86 -7.87 0.50
CA ALA A 42 -7.62 -6.96 1.61
C ALA A 42 -7.49 -7.72 2.94
N LYS A 43 -8.42 -8.63 3.26
CA LYS A 43 -8.35 -9.49 4.45
C LYS A 43 -7.09 -10.36 4.50
N THR A 44 -6.62 -10.84 3.36
CA THR A 44 -5.38 -11.64 3.26
C THR A 44 -4.17 -10.79 3.58
N PHE A 45 -4.05 -9.61 2.98
CA PHE A 45 -2.95 -8.69 3.26
C PHE A 45 -2.96 -8.19 4.70
N GLN A 46 -4.13 -7.90 5.28
CA GLN A 46 -4.21 -7.53 6.69
C GLN A 46 -3.64 -8.60 7.62
N LYS A 47 -3.87 -9.89 7.32
CA LYS A 47 -3.32 -11.00 8.14
C LYS A 47 -1.79 -11.07 8.05
N ILE A 48 -1.24 -10.81 6.87
CA ILE A 48 0.21 -10.78 6.65
C ILE A 48 0.82 -9.59 7.40
N ILE A 49 0.26 -8.39 7.22
CA ILE A 49 0.73 -7.15 7.85
C ILE A 49 0.72 -7.28 9.37
N ARG A 50 -0.33 -7.84 9.99
CA ARG A 50 -0.43 -8.01 11.45
C ARG A 50 0.63 -8.93 12.05
N LYS A 51 1.27 -9.80 11.25
CA LYS A 51 2.30 -10.73 11.68
C LYS A 51 3.71 -10.24 11.38
N ALA A 52 3.85 -9.16 10.60
CA ALA A 52 5.14 -8.64 10.21
C ALA A 52 5.80 -7.89 11.37
N ASP A 53 7.11 -8.05 11.52
CA ASP A 53 7.94 -7.23 12.42
C ASP A 53 8.43 -5.94 11.72
N PHE A 54 8.44 -5.94 10.39
CA PHE A 54 8.81 -4.80 9.56
C PHE A 54 7.88 -4.69 8.35
N VAL A 55 7.38 -3.49 8.05
CA VAL A 55 6.51 -3.21 6.91
C VAL A 55 7.08 -2.05 6.09
N PHE A 56 7.35 -2.29 4.81
CA PHE A 56 7.57 -1.23 3.84
C PHE A 56 6.33 -1.09 2.95
N TRP A 57 5.72 0.09 2.91
CA TRP A 57 4.54 0.34 2.08
C TRP A 57 4.76 1.52 1.13
N ASN A 58 4.59 1.27 -0.17
CA ASN A 58 4.81 2.26 -1.23
C ASN A 58 3.78 2.08 -2.36
N GLY A 59 2.62 2.71 -2.21
CA GLY A 59 1.56 2.79 -3.21
C GLY A 59 0.19 2.41 -2.63
N PRO A 60 -0.88 3.19 -2.91
CA PRO A 60 -2.23 2.78 -2.57
C PRO A 60 -2.64 1.50 -3.32
N MET A 61 -3.66 0.81 -2.81
CA MET A 61 -4.17 -0.44 -3.40
C MET A 61 -5.15 -0.21 -4.56
N GLY A 62 -5.63 1.02 -4.71
CA GLY A 62 -6.67 1.38 -5.66
C GLY A 62 -6.71 2.87 -5.98
N LYS A 63 -7.73 3.29 -6.73
CA LYS A 63 -7.97 4.66 -7.17
C LYS A 63 -8.60 5.48 -6.04
N ILE A 64 -7.76 5.89 -5.09
CA ILE A 64 -8.15 6.60 -3.86
C ILE A 64 -8.86 7.93 -4.09
N GLU A 65 -8.71 8.55 -5.27
CA GLU A 65 -9.44 9.77 -5.64
C GLU A 65 -10.95 9.54 -5.78
N ASP A 66 -11.37 8.30 -6.01
CA ASP A 66 -12.76 7.90 -6.10
C ASP A 66 -13.17 7.15 -4.82
N LYS A 67 -14.12 7.73 -4.06
CA LYS A 67 -14.60 7.17 -2.79
C LYS A 67 -15.14 5.74 -2.91
N ARG A 68 -15.55 5.32 -4.11
CA ARG A 68 -16.00 3.96 -4.40
C ARG A 68 -14.87 2.92 -4.36
N PHE A 69 -13.62 3.36 -4.51
CA PHE A 69 -12.42 2.52 -4.74
C PHE A 69 -11.27 2.82 -3.77
N GLN A 70 -11.60 3.32 -2.58
CA GLN A 70 -10.63 3.64 -1.52
C GLN A 70 -10.60 2.59 -0.39
N LYS A 71 -11.49 1.59 -0.42
CA LYS A 71 -11.74 0.70 0.72
C LYS A 71 -10.55 -0.24 0.96
N GLY A 72 -9.99 -0.82 -0.09
CA GLY A 72 -8.81 -1.68 0.00
C GLY A 72 -7.63 -0.94 0.61
N THR A 73 -7.35 0.28 0.11
CA THR A 73 -6.29 1.13 0.67
C THR A 73 -6.53 1.45 2.15
N LYS A 74 -7.77 1.76 2.53
CA LYS A 74 -8.14 2.02 3.93
C LYS A 74 -7.89 0.80 4.82
N GLU A 75 -8.27 -0.39 4.37
CA GLU A 75 -8.06 -1.64 5.12
C GLU A 75 -6.56 -1.94 5.33
N ILE A 76 -5.69 -1.61 4.37
CA ILE A 76 -4.24 -1.73 4.53
C ILE A 76 -3.70 -0.70 5.54
N ILE A 77 -4.12 0.56 5.43
CA ILE A 77 -3.77 1.61 6.39
C ILE A 77 -4.13 1.17 7.82
N GLU A 78 -5.34 0.68 8.03
CA GLU A 78 -5.80 0.20 9.33
C GLU A 78 -4.95 -0.97 9.84
N ALA A 79 -4.55 -1.92 8.99
CA ALA A 79 -3.72 -3.03 9.42
C ALA A 79 -2.30 -2.59 9.82
N ILE A 80 -1.72 -1.64 9.09
CA ILE A 80 -0.41 -1.06 9.39
C ILE A 80 -0.45 -0.33 10.74
N ILE A 81 -1.41 0.57 10.91
CA ILE A 81 -1.52 1.38 12.14
C ILE A 81 -1.78 0.52 13.38
N ASN A 82 -2.62 -0.52 13.24
CA ASN A 82 -2.93 -1.42 14.34
C ASN A 82 -1.77 -2.38 14.68
N ASN A 83 -0.78 -2.56 13.81
CA ASN A 83 0.42 -3.33 14.12
C ASN A 83 1.49 -2.46 14.79
N THR A 84 1.26 -2.13 16.07
CA THR A 84 2.17 -1.29 16.87
C THR A 84 3.52 -1.95 17.18
N LYS A 85 3.66 -3.26 16.94
CA LYS A 85 4.92 -4.00 17.13
C LYS A 85 5.86 -3.85 15.93
N ALA A 86 5.31 -3.65 14.74
CA ALA A 86 6.09 -3.52 13.53
C ALA A 86 6.77 -2.15 13.43
N GLN A 87 8.02 -2.15 12.98
CA GLN A 87 8.63 -0.96 12.40
C GLN A 87 8.06 -0.78 10.99
N THR A 88 7.51 0.39 10.70
CA THR A 88 6.87 0.67 9.43
C THR A 88 7.57 1.82 8.72
N VAL A 89 7.86 1.65 7.44
CA VAL A 89 8.31 2.71 6.55
C VAL A 89 7.27 2.91 5.46
N ILE A 90 6.74 4.12 5.36
CA ILE A 90 5.81 4.51 4.29
C ILE A 90 6.57 5.41 3.31
N GLY A 91 6.72 4.93 2.08
CA GLY A 91 7.38 5.63 1.00
C GLY A 91 6.38 6.19 -0.02
N GLY A 92 6.80 7.23 -0.74
CA GLY A 92 6.08 7.76 -1.90
C GLY A 92 5.02 8.82 -1.56
N GLY A 93 4.97 9.86 -2.41
CA GLY A 93 4.05 10.99 -2.22
C GLY A 93 2.58 10.57 -2.25
N ASP A 94 2.19 9.68 -3.16
CA ASP A 94 0.81 9.21 -3.29
C ASP A 94 0.38 8.34 -2.10
N THR A 95 1.27 7.51 -1.56
CA THR A 95 1.01 6.72 -0.35
C THR A 95 0.76 7.62 0.86
N ILE A 96 1.61 8.64 1.04
CA ILE A 96 1.48 9.61 2.14
C ILE A 96 0.20 10.45 1.97
N LYS A 97 -0.14 10.83 0.73
CA LYS A 97 -1.39 11.53 0.43
C LYS A 97 -2.61 10.67 0.76
N SER A 98 -2.57 9.38 0.37
CA SER A 98 -3.61 8.39 0.69
C SER A 98 -3.81 8.25 2.18
N LEU A 99 -2.71 8.16 2.94
CA LEU A 99 -2.75 8.13 4.40
C LEU A 99 -3.43 9.39 4.94
N LYS A 100 -3.01 10.59 4.53
CA LYS A 100 -3.62 11.85 5.00
C LYS A 100 -5.11 11.96 4.65
N MET A 101 -5.52 11.51 3.46
CA MET A 101 -6.91 11.57 3.01
C MET A 101 -7.82 10.60 3.77
N LEU A 102 -7.35 9.38 4.00
CA LEU A 102 -8.18 8.30 4.57
C LEU A 102 -8.04 8.19 6.09
N ASN A 103 -7.06 8.88 6.68
CA ASN A 103 -6.70 8.77 8.09
C ASN A 103 -6.72 10.13 8.81
N SER A 104 -7.79 10.91 8.64
CA SER A 104 -7.88 12.27 9.19
C SER A 104 -7.81 12.35 10.74
N ASN A 105 -8.09 11.24 11.44
CA ASN A 105 -8.30 11.24 12.89
C ASN A 105 -7.34 10.33 13.68
N PHE A 106 -6.55 9.46 13.04
CA PHE A 106 -5.66 8.57 13.78
C PHE A 106 -4.24 9.11 13.84
N GLN A 107 -3.73 9.21 15.06
CA GLN A 107 -2.33 9.52 15.32
C GLN A 107 -1.45 8.42 14.75
N ILE A 108 -0.42 8.83 14.02
CA ILE A 108 0.60 7.92 13.53
C ILE A 108 1.49 7.53 14.72
N SER A 109 1.60 6.22 14.95
CA SER A 109 2.50 5.64 15.96
C SER A 109 3.95 6.08 15.75
N ASN A 110 4.73 6.20 16.82
CA ASN A 110 6.17 6.43 16.76
C ASN A 110 6.93 5.33 16.00
N SER A 111 6.31 4.17 15.77
CA SER A 111 6.87 3.07 14.99
C SER A 111 6.75 3.25 13.47
N VAL A 112 6.16 4.35 12.99
CA VAL A 112 5.95 4.63 11.57
C VAL A 112 6.82 5.80 11.12
N PHE A 113 7.71 5.53 10.17
CA PHE A 113 8.52 6.54 9.49
C PHE A 113 7.91 6.90 8.12
N LEU A 114 7.60 8.18 7.93
CA LEU A 114 7.13 8.71 6.64
C LEU A 114 8.31 9.22 5.84
N SER A 115 8.66 8.51 4.77
CA SER A 115 9.79 8.89 3.92
C SER A 115 9.39 9.96 2.91
N THR A 116 10.05 11.12 2.98
CA THR A 116 9.89 12.23 2.01
C THR A 116 10.81 12.09 0.79
N GLY A 117 11.70 11.09 0.77
CA GLY A 117 12.67 10.88 -0.30
C GLY A 117 12.07 10.40 -1.62
N GLY A 118 10.81 9.93 -1.62
CA GLY A 118 10.11 9.47 -2.83
C GLY A 118 10.95 8.47 -3.63
N GLY A 119 11.37 8.87 -4.83
CA GLY A 119 12.22 8.06 -5.70
C GLY A 119 13.61 7.74 -5.11
N ALA A 120 14.17 8.63 -4.28
CA ALA A 120 15.44 8.39 -3.61
C ALA A 120 15.34 7.23 -2.61
N THR A 121 14.22 7.12 -1.87
CA THR A 121 13.96 6.01 -0.95
C THR A 121 13.92 4.66 -1.68
N MET A 122 13.30 4.63 -2.85
CA MET A 122 13.26 3.42 -3.69
C MET A 122 14.62 3.08 -4.27
N ALA A 123 15.39 4.08 -4.70
CA ALA A 123 16.76 3.87 -5.18
C ALA A 123 17.67 3.31 -4.07
N TYR A 124 17.57 3.86 -2.86
CA TYR A 124 18.28 3.37 -1.68
C TYR A 124 17.92 1.90 -1.37
N LEU A 125 16.63 1.56 -1.33
CA LEU A 125 16.17 0.18 -1.10
C LEU A 125 16.55 -0.79 -2.23
N ALA A 126 16.75 -0.29 -3.44
CA ALA A 126 17.25 -1.06 -4.58
C ALA A 126 18.79 -1.21 -4.57
N ASN A 127 19.48 -0.86 -3.47
CA ASN A 127 20.94 -0.83 -3.36
C ASN A 127 21.61 0.03 -4.44
N LYS A 128 20.94 1.07 -4.93
CA LYS A 128 21.59 2.05 -5.80
C LYS A 128 22.34 3.06 -4.93
N GLU A 129 23.56 3.37 -5.34
CA GLU A 129 24.31 4.45 -4.72
C GLU A 129 23.57 5.78 -4.91
N LEU A 130 23.37 6.50 -3.81
CA LEU A 130 22.85 7.85 -3.83
C LEU A 130 24.03 8.82 -3.71
N PRO A 131 24.35 9.62 -4.75
CA PRO A 131 25.53 10.49 -4.75
C PRO A 131 25.64 11.43 -3.53
N GLY A 132 24.50 11.84 -2.99
CA GLY A 132 24.43 12.67 -1.78
C GLY A 132 24.77 11.94 -0.48
N LEU A 133 24.66 10.61 -0.42
CA LEU A 133 25.00 9.80 0.75
C LEU A 133 26.45 9.31 0.72
N ILE A 134 27.00 9.03 -0.47
CA ILE A 134 28.38 8.51 -0.63
C ILE A 134 29.41 9.36 0.12
N ASN A 135 29.22 10.69 0.11
CA ASN A 135 30.15 11.63 0.74
C ASN A 135 29.92 11.81 2.25
N LEU A 136 28.78 11.35 2.79
CA LEU A 136 28.45 11.46 4.21
C LEU A 136 28.87 10.23 5.00
N ASP A 137 28.88 9.05 4.36
CA ASP A 137 29.35 7.79 4.98
C ASP A 137 30.86 7.77 5.27
N GLN A 138 31.60 8.79 4.82
CA GLN A 138 33.04 8.96 5.05
C GLN A 138 33.38 9.89 6.24
N LEU A 139 32.37 10.42 6.94
CA LEU A 139 32.50 11.26 8.14
C LEU A 139 32.26 10.45 9.42
#